data_AF-A0A0E3LKR5-F1
#
_entry.id   AF-A0A0E3LKR5-F1
#
_cell.length_a   1.000
_cell.length_b   1.000
_cell.length_c   1.000
_cell.angle_alpha   90.00
_cell.angle_beta   90.00
_cell.angle_gamma   90.00
#
_symmetry.space_group_name_H-M   'P 1'
#
loop_
_entity.id
_entity.type
_entity.pdbx_description
1 polymer ?
#
loop_
_entity_poly.entity_id
_entity_poly.type
_entity_poly.pdbx_seq_one_letter_code
_entity_poly.pdbx_strand_id
1 'polypeptide(L)'
;MSKLVCKKCILDSEIPGIQINEKTGLCHFCETYTPLSPQEKNEYLTRIEKLFEQYRGKGNYDIIYALSGGKDSSYTLYKLKKDYPFLKVLAVQFDNGFISENAIMNAKKMCEITGCDYFQLTMEKEILYDTFRKAAESYDAFPRFAKYRASDICNICITIIKQKLIEQAILQKAPFIVFAFTAGQSPNPIINLSVNFIQWSRSLFEKQLQKIDIEDKDEIFLLKKEVLENIDENVPSILHPLCLWDYSEDKVLETLLEIGWELPGINDSNSTNCTLNSFACYNHLEKYGFHPYAFDVAGLVRSGEMSREEGLKKINQELSQPLIEEAARKFKLKVKKSQKILAKI
;
A
#
# COMPACT_ATOMS: atom_id res chain seq x y z
N MET A 1 30.10 -6.84 15.08
CA MET A 1 30.62 -6.29 13.80
C MET A 1 30.02 -4.90 13.64
N SER A 2 30.76 -3.95 13.08
CA SER A 2 30.19 -2.63 12.76
C SER A 2 29.07 -2.79 11.76
N LYS A 3 27.97 -2.08 11.96
CA LYS A 3 26.85 -2.04 11.04
C LYS A 3 27.32 -1.57 9.65
N LEU A 4 27.00 -2.33 8.61
CA LEU A 4 27.29 -1.97 7.22
C LEU A 4 26.04 -1.35 6.60
N VAL A 5 26.21 -0.28 5.83
CA VAL A 5 25.12 0.39 5.11
C VAL A 5 25.45 0.37 3.62
N CYS A 6 24.46 0.02 2.79
CA CYS A 6 24.61 0.02 1.35
C CYS A 6 25.02 1.41 0.83
N LYS A 7 26.00 1.46 -0.07
CA LYS A 7 26.49 2.71 -0.68
C LYS A 7 25.50 3.32 -1.68
N LYS A 8 24.64 2.51 -2.30
CA LYS A 8 23.67 2.96 -3.33
C LYS A 8 22.27 3.27 -2.77
N CYS A 9 21.80 2.53 -1.76
CA CYS A 9 20.49 2.78 -1.14
C CYS A 9 20.64 3.05 0.37
N ILE A 10 19.58 2.81 1.15
CA ILE A 10 19.55 3.05 2.61
C ILE A 10 19.52 1.76 3.44
N LEU A 11 19.50 0.58 2.81
CA LEU A 11 19.46 -0.70 3.52
C LEU A 11 20.78 -0.99 4.22
N ASP A 12 20.68 -1.59 5.40
CA ASP A 12 21.82 -1.95 6.24
C ASP A 12 21.82 -3.43 6.61
N SER A 13 22.94 -3.91 7.16
CA SER A 13 23.15 -5.32 7.52
C SER A 13 22.40 -5.79 8.77
N GLU A 14 21.80 -4.89 9.56
CA GLU A 14 21.01 -5.26 10.73
C GLU A 14 19.55 -5.58 10.35
N ILE A 15 19.07 -5.04 9.23
CA ILE A 15 17.78 -5.44 8.66
C ILE A 15 17.86 -6.94 8.29
N PRO A 16 17.00 -7.79 8.88
CA PRO A 16 17.07 -9.23 8.63
C PRO A 16 16.97 -9.56 7.14
N GLY A 17 17.79 -10.52 6.69
CA GLY A 17 17.84 -10.94 5.29
C GLY A 17 18.62 -10.00 4.36
N ILE A 18 19.08 -8.84 4.83
CA ILE A 18 19.96 -7.97 4.04
C ILE A 18 21.41 -8.44 4.12
N GLN A 19 21.93 -8.86 2.98
CA GLN A 19 23.36 -9.10 2.78
C GLN A 19 24.00 -7.92 2.06
N ILE A 20 25.12 -7.42 2.60
CA ILE A 20 25.96 -6.39 1.99
C ILE A 20 27.29 -7.02 1.62
N ASN A 21 27.66 -6.88 0.35
CA ASN A 21 28.95 -7.31 -0.16
C ASN A 21 30.02 -6.32 0.30
N GLU A 22 30.96 -6.78 1.13
CA GLU A 22 32.01 -5.93 1.71
C GLU A 22 32.92 -5.30 0.65
N LYS A 23 33.14 -5.96 -0.49
CA LYS A 23 34.01 -5.45 -1.56
C LYS A 23 33.34 -4.32 -2.33
N THR A 24 32.08 -4.50 -2.73
CA THR A 24 31.33 -3.50 -3.52
C THR A 24 30.70 -2.42 -2.63
N GLY A 25 30.40 -2.75 -1.38
CA GLY A 25 29.60 -1.95 -0.46
C GLY A 25 28.11 -1.89 -0.86
N LEU A 26 27.64 -2.82 -1.70
CA LEU A 26 26.25 -2.86 -2.17
C LEU A 26 25.48 -4.00 -1.50
N CYS A 27 24.19 -3.78 -1.23
CA CYS A 27 23.31 -4.86 -0.83
C CYS A 27 22.93 -5.73 -2.03
N HIS A 28 22.60 -7.00 -1.81
CA HIS A 28 22.26 -7.96 -2.88
C HIS A 28 21.13 -7.45 -3.82
N PHE A 29 20.16 -6.69 -3.30
CA PHE A 29 19.16 -6.03 -4.15
C PHE A 29 19.72 -4.93 -5.05
N CYS A 30 20.77 -4.21 -4.64
CA CYS A 30 21.41 -3.17 -5.47
C CYS A 30 22.30 -3.80 -6.54
N GLU A 31 22.91 -4.94 -6.24
CA GLU A 31 23.78 -5.67 -7.17
C GLU A 31 22.99 -6.27 -8.34
N THR A 32 21.76 -6.73 -8.10
CA THR A 32 20.91 -7.33 -9.14
C THR A 32 19.88 -6.37 -9.74
N TYR A 33 19.91 -5.09 -9.37
CA TYR A 33 18.88 -4.14 -9.82
C TYR A 33 19.14 -3.64 -11.23
N THR A 34 18.18 -3.91 -12.11
CA THR A 34 18.10 -3.34 -13.45
C THR A 34 16.81 -2.49 -13.52
N PRO A 35 16.90 -1.15 -13.64
CA PRO A 35 15.72 -0.31 -13.82
C PRO A 35 15.09 -0.58 -15.19
N LEU A 36 13.77 -0.41 -15.30
CA LEU A 36 13.12 -0.36 -16.60
C LEU A 36 13.63 0.87 -17.37
N SER A 37 14.06 0.65 -18.60
CA SER A 37 14.37 1.72 -19.54
C SER A 37 13.12 2.53 -19.90
N PRO A 38 13.27 3.78 -20.38
CA PRO A 38 12.14 4.57 -20.88
C PRO A 38 11.34 3.84 -21.97
N GLN A 39 12.01 3.04 -22.81
CA GLN A 39 11.35 2.23 -23.83
C GLN A 39 10.48 1.14 -23.19
N GLU A 40 11.00 0.35 -22.26
CA GLU A 40 10.22 -0.69 -21.57
C GLU A 40 9.04 -0.10 -20.80
N LYS A 41 9.22 1.05 -20.14
CA LYS A 41 8.11 1.77 -19.49
C LYS A 41 7.01 2.12 -20.49
N ASN A 42 7.36 2.66 -21.66
CA ASN A 42 6.42 2.99 -22.73
C ASN A 42 5.73 1.75 -23.32
N GLU A 43 6.42 0.62 -23.43
CA GLU A 43 5.85 -0.65 -23.86
C GLU A 43 4.79 -1.16 -22.87
N TYR A 44 5.04 -1.06 -21.56
CA TYR A 44 4.05 -1.38 -20.53
C TYR A 44 2.84 -0.43 -20.57
N LEU A 45 3.06 0.88 -20.72
CA LEU A 45 1.98 1.85 -20.85
C LEU A 45 1.11 1.54 -22.08
N THR A 46 1.73 1.32 -23.23
CA THR A 46 1.02 0.92 -24.47
C THR A 46 0.22 -0.37 -24.28
N ARG A 47 0.75 -1.33 -23.51
CA ARG A 47 0.04 -2.57 -23.19
C ARG A 47 -1.18 -2.31 -22.30
N ILE A 48 -1.05 -1.45 -21.29
CA ILE A 48 -2.18 -1.04 -20.43
C ILE A 48 -3.27 -0.36 -21.26
N GLU A 49 -2.90 0.54 -22.17
CA GLU A 49 -3.85 1.22 -23.06
C GLU A 49 -4.61 0.24 -23.96
N LYS A 50 -3.91 -0.73 -24.55
CA LYS A 50 -4.56 -1.79 -25.33
C LYS A 50 -5.53 -2.62 -24.49
N LEU A 51 -5.17 -2.90 -23.23
CA LEU A 51 -6.06 -3.62 -22.31
C LEU A 51 -7.31 -2.79 -21.99
N PHE A 52 -7.18 -1.49 -21.75
CA PHE A 52 -8.31 -0.59 -21.57
C PHE A 52 -9.23 -0.59 -22.79
N GLU A 53 -8.70 -0.43 -24.00
CA GLU A 53 -9.53 -0.47 -25.22
C GLU A 53 -10.20 -1.83 -25.46
N GLN A 54 -9.50 -2.92 -25.15
CA GLN A 54 -10.02 -4.28 -25.35
C GLN A 54 -11.16 -4.63 -24.39
N TYR A 55 -11.13 -4.12 -23.15
CA TYR A 55 -12.05 -4.56 -22.09
C TYR A 55 -13.01 -3.49 -21.59
N ARG A 56 -12.88 -2.23 -22.04
CA ARG A 56 -13.82 -1.16 -21.67
C ARG A 56 -15.27 -1.51 -22.04
N GLY A 57 -16.20 -1.16 -21.15
CA GLY A 57 -17.64 -1.33 -21.33
C GLY A 57 -18.14 -2.78 -21.26
N LYS A 58 -17.31 -3.76 -20.90
CA LYS A 58 -17.72 -5.16 -20.76
C LYS A 58 -18.42 -5.46 -19.43
N GLY A 59 -18.11 -4.71 -18.39
CA GLY A 59 -18.70 -4.81 -17.05
C GLY A 59 -19.53 -3.58 -16.67
N ASN A 60 -19.97 -3.54 -15.41
CA ASN A 60 -20.59 -2.33 -14.85
C ASN A 60 -19.57 -1.20 -14.71
N TYR A 61 -18.32 -1.57 -14.38
CA TYR A 61 -17.16 -0.70 -14.31
C TYR A 61 -16.00 -1.31 -15.11
N ASP A 62 -15.10 -0.46 -15.59
CA ASP A 62 -13.86 -0.87 -16.23
C ASP A 62 -12.75 -1.10 -15.18
N ILE A 63 -12.80 -0.32 -14.09
CA ILE A 63 -11.79 -0.32 -13.04
C ILE A 63 -12.46 -0.26 -11.67
N ILE A 64 -12.03 -1.16 -10.78
CA ILE A 64 -12.12 -0.96 -9.33
C ILE A 64 -10.84 -0.28 -8.86
N TYR A 65 -10.95 0.92 -8.31
CA TYR A 65 -9.79 1.73 -7.94
C TYR A 65 -9.62 1.80 -6.43
N ALA A 66 -8.43 1.47 -5.92
CA ALA A 66 -8.09 1.56 -4.50
C ALA A 66 -7.82 3.03 -4.10
N LEU A 67 -8.86 3.77 -3.68
CA LEU A 67 -8.74 5.18 -3.31
C LEU A 67 -8.53 5.32 -1.80
N SER A 68 -7.39 5.88 -1.39
CA SER A 68 -7.11 6.10 0.04
C SER A 68 -7.37 7.54 0.49
N GLY A 69 -7.44 8.49 -0.45
CA GLY A 69 -7.50 9.93 -0.19
C GLY A 69 -6.13 10.57 0.08
N GLY A 70 -5.09 9.74 0.23
CA GLY A 70 -3.70 10.21 0.30
C GLY A 70 -3.18 10.64 -1.06
N LYS A 71 -2.01 11.32 -1.06
CA LYS A 71 -1.43 11.97 -2.24
C LYS A 71 -1.32 11.04 -3.45
N ASP A 72 -0.73 9.85 -3.29
CA ASP A 72 -0.42 8.96 -4.41
C ASP A 72 -1.69 8.42 -5.06
N SER A 73 -2.65 7.99 -4.24
CA SER A 73 -3.95 7.51 -4.71
C SER A 73 -4.82 8.61 -5.34
N SER A 74 -4.71 9.84 -4.85
CA SER A 74 -5.47 10.99 -5.38
C SER A 74 -4.90 11.39 -6.74
N TYR A 75 -3.58 11.54 -6.83
CA TYR A 75 -2.88 11.91 -8.06
C TYR A 75 -3.07 10.85 -9.14
N THR A 76 -2.97 9.57 -8.76
CA THR A 76 -3.12 8.48 -9.73
C THR A 76 -4.53 8.41 -10.30
N LEU A 77 -5.57 8.65 -9.48
CA LEU A 77 -6.95 8.70 -9.96
C LEU A 77 -7.16 9.87 -10.94
N TYR A 78 -6.65 11.05 -10.57
CA TYR A 78 -6.70 12.25 -11.41
C TYR A 78 -6.03 12.03 -12.76
N LYS A 79 -4.78 11.55 -12.75
CA LYS A 79 -4.01 11.31 -13.97
C LYS A 79 -4.65 10.23 -14.84
N LEU A 80 -5.07 9.12 -14.24
CA LEU A 80 -5.78 8.04 -14.94
C LEU A 80 -7.03 8.57 -15.67
N LYS A 81 -7.83 9.41 -15.00
CA LYS A 81 -9.07 9.96 -15.59
C LYS A 81 -8.84 11.11 -16.56
N LYS A 82 -7.76 11.87 -16.39
CA LYS A 82 -7.33 12.88 -17.36
C LYS A 82 -6.87 12.24 -18.67
N ASP A 83 -6.06 11.18 -18.57
CA ASP A 83 -5.49 10.50 -19.73
C ASP A 83 -6.52 9.55 -20.39
N TYR A 84 -7.40 8.93 -19.60
CA TYR A 84 -8.43 7.99 -20.06
C TYR A 84 -9.84 8.38 -19.56
N PRO A 85 -10.41 9.50 -20.04
CA PRO A 85 -11.68 10.05 -19.54
C PRO A 85 -12.89 9.15 -19.83
N PHE A 86 -12.78 8.21 -20.76
CA PHE A 86 -13.84 7.27 -21.12
C PHE A 86 -14.00 6.09 -20.15
N LEU A 87 -13.03 5.84 -19.26
CA LEU A 87 -13.10 4.71 -18.33
C LEU A 87 -14.13 4.94 -17.23
N LYS A 88 -15.00 3.95 -17.01
CA LYS A 88 -15.91 3.88 -15.87
C LYS A 88 -15.17 3.33 -14.65
N VAL A 89 -15.01 4.15 -13.62
CA VAL A 89 -14.22 3.81 -12.44
C VAL A 89 -15.10 3.84 -11.20
N LEU A 90 -15.09 2.73 -10.45
CA LEU A 90 -15.59 2.69 -9.08
C LEU A 90 -14.40 2.88 -8.13
N ALA A 91 -14.29 4.07 -7.55
CA ALA A 91 -13.29 4.38 -6.55
C ALA A 91 -13.74 3.89 -5.17
N VAL A 92 -13.04 2.89 -4.65
CA VAL A 92 -13.35 2.24 -3.38
C VAL A 92 -12.38 2.74 -2.32
N GLN A 93 -12.92 3.39 -1.28
CA GLN A 93 -12.17 3.78 -0.08
C GLN A 93 -12.52 2.89 1.09
N PHE A 94 -11.52 2.23 1.68
CA PHE A 94 -11.70 1.45 2.89
C PHE A 94 -11.49 2.33 4.13
N ASP A 95 -12.55 2.51 4.93
CA ASP A 95 -12.44 3.06 6.28
C ASP A 95 -11.97 1.95 7.23
N ASN A 96 -10.68 1.96 7.53
CA ASN A 96 -10.06 1.04 8.47
C ASN A 96 -10.25 1.47 9.95
N GLY A 97 -11.12 2.43 10.24
CA GLY A 97 -11.33 3.01 11.58
C GLY A 97 -10.25 4.00 12.01
N PHE A 98 -9.29 4.29 11.13
CA PHE A 98 -8.14 5.20 11.32
C PHE A 98 -7.88 6.10 10.11
N ILE A 99 -8.79 6.13 9.14
CA ILE A 99 -8.69 7.09 8.05
C ILE A 99 -8.96 8.50 8.58
N SER A 100 -8.17 9.48 8.13
CA SER A 100 -8.40 10.87 8.53
C SER A 100 -9.62 11.47 7.84
N GLU A 101 -10.24 12.46 8.48
CA GLU A 101 -11.35 13.22 7.91
C GLU A 101 -10.94 13.91 6.60
N ASN A 102 -9.74 14.52 6.55
CA ASN A 102 -9.18 15.10 5.33
C ASN A 102 -9.04 14.07 4.21
N ALA A 103 -8.62 12.83 4.50
CA ALA A 103 -8.52 11.80 3.47
C ALA A 103 -9.90 11.39 2.91
N ILE A 104 -10.95 11.38 3.73
CA ILE A 104 -12.32 11.17 3.25
C ILE A 104 -12.75 12.35 2.36
N MET A 105 -12.51 13.59 2.80
CA MET A 105 -12.83 14.80 2.03
C MET A 105 -12.11 14.80 0.69
N ASN A 106 -10.79 14.58 0.70
CA ASN A 106 -9.97 14.49 -0.50
C ASN A 106 -10.45 13.37 -1.43
N ALA A 107 -10.77 12.18 -0.92
CA ALA A 107 -11.28 11.10 -1.76
C ALA A 107 -12.58 11.48 -2.48
N LYS A 108 -13.54 12.09 -1.76
CA LYS A 108 -14.79 12.58 -2.36
C LYS A 108 -14.52 13.68 -3.40
N LYS A 109 -13.63 14.62 -3.07
CA LYS A 109 -13.23 15.72 -3.96
C LYS A 109 -12.61 15.20 -5.25
N MET A 110 -11.71 14.21 -5.14
CA MET A 110 -11.08 13.61 -6.30
C MET A 110 -12.12 12.92 -7.20
N CYS A 111 -13.06 12.18 -6.61
CA CYS A 111 -14.13 11.53 -7.38
C CYS A 111 -15.05 12.56 -8.07
N GLU A 112 -15.36 13.68 -7.41
CA GLU A 112 -16.11 14.80 -8.00
C GLU A 112 -15.38 15.37 -9.22
N ILE A 113 -14.09 15.69 -9.08
CA ILE A 113 -13.25 16.25 -10.16
C ILE A 113 -13.17 15.29 -11.34
N THR A 114 -13.02 13.99 -11.07
CA THR A 114 -12.77 12.99 -12.11
C THR A 114 -14.03 12.35 -12.68
N GLY A 115 -15.21 12.65 -12.12
CA GLY A 115 -16.48 12.03 -12.48
C GLY A 115 -16.51 10.52 -12.18
N CYS A 116 -15.86 10.09 -11.10
CA CYS A 116 -15.84 8.69 -10.68
C CYS A 116 -16.93 8.41 -9.64
N ASP A 117 -17.47 7.20 -9.65
CA ASP A 117 -18.33 6.75 -8.57
C ASP A 117 -17.49 6.47 -7.33
N TYR A 118 -17.99 6.92 -6.18
CA TYR A 118 -17.32 6.77 -4.90
C TYR A 118 -18.08 5.77 -4.02
N PHE A 119 -17.36 4.76 -3.54
CA PHE A 119 -17.88 3.77 -2.61
C PHE A 119 -16.99 3.67 -1.38
N GLN A 120 -17.55 3.91 -0.21
CA GLN A 120 -16.84 3.75 1.06
C GLN A 120 -17.15 2.39 1.67
N LEU A 121 -16.15 1.51 1.71
CA LEU A 121 -16.22 0.25 2.42
C LEU A 121 -15.96 0.50 3.91
N THR A 122 -16.93 0.14 4.75
CA THR A 122 -16.84 0.27 6.21
C THR A 122 -17.05 -1.08 6.87
N MET A 123 -16.50 -1.24 8.07
CA MET A 123 -16.68 -2.40 8.93
C MET A 123 -16.85 -1.93 10.37
N GLU A 124 -17.32 -2.81 11.24
CA GLU A 124 -17.44 -2.49 12.66
C GLU A 124 -16.06 -2.18 13.25
N LYS A 125 -15.92 -0.97 13.81
CA LYS A 125 -14.64 -0.45 14.29
C LYS A 125 -14.03 -1.32 15.38
N GLU A 126 -14.84 -1.85 16.30
CA GLU A 126 -14.34 -2.70 17.38
C GLU A 126 -13.73 -4.01 16.85
N ILE A 127 -14.29 -4.58 15.77
CA ILE A 127 -13.73 -5.78 15.14
C ILE A 127 -12.39 -5.45 14.46
N LEU A 128 -12.29 -4.31 13.78
CA LEU A 128 -11.02 -3.82 13.22
C LEU A 128 -9.98 -3.55 14.30
N TYR A 129 -10.38 -2.92 15.41
CA TYR A 129 -9.49 -2.59 16.52
C TYR A 129 -8.96 -3.85 17.21
N ASP A 130 -9.81 -4.85 17.45
CA ASP A 130 -9.37 -6.15 17.98
C ASP A 130 -8.38 -6.83 17.02
N THR A 131 -8.70 -6.87 15.73
CA THR A 131 -7.86 -7.51 14.72
C THR A 131 -6.48 -6.85 14.62
N PHE A 132 -6.42 -5.52 14.53
CA PHE A 132 -5.16 -4.79 14.45
C PHE A 132 -4.36 -4.86 15.76
N ARG A 133 -5.03 -4.91 16.92
CA ARG A 133 -4.38 -5.17 18.21
C ARG A 133 -3.71 -6.54 18.22
N LYS A 134 -4.43 -7.61 17.86
CA LYS A 134 -3.86 -8.97 17.82
C LYS A 134 -2.71 -9.08 16.81
N ALA A 135 -2.80 -8.39 15.68
CA ALA A 135 -1.70 -8.27 14.73
C ALA A 135 -0.49 -7.52 15.31
N ALA A 136 -0.72 -6.46 16.09
CA ALA A 136 0.33 -5.71 16.78
C ALA A 136 1.07 -6.58 17.81
N GLU A 137 0.36 -7.46 18.52
CA GLU A 137 0.91 -8.36 19.54
C GLU A 137 1.58 -9.63 18.94
N SER A 138 1.10 -10.12 17.80
CA SER A 138 1.59 -11.38 17.19
C SER A 138 2.94 -11.25 16.51
N TYR A 139 3.83 -12.22 16.70
CA TYR A 139 5.08 -12.33 15.94
C TYR A 139 4.99 -13.28 14.73
N ASP A 140 3.88 -13.99 14.56
CA ASP A 140 3.78 -15.14 13.65
C ASP A 140 2.77 -14.99 12.52
N ALA A 141 1.99 -13.90 12.53
CA ALA A 141 0.99 -13.59 11.52
C ALA A 141 1.57 -13.66 10.10
N PHE A 142 2.75 -13.05 9.88
CA PHE A 142 3.38 -12.97 8.57
C PHE A 142 4.79 -13.59 8.54
N PRO A 143 5.21 -14.14 7.39
CA PRO A 143 6.59 -14.56 7.19
C PRO A 143 7.54 -13.35 7.18
N ARG A 144 8.83 -13.58 7.48
CA ARG A 144 9.85 -12.53 7.58
C ARG A 144 9.90 -11.61 6.35
N PHE A 145 9.76 -12.15 5.14
CA PHE A 145 9.85 -11.34 3.92
C PHE A 145 8.72 -10.31 3.78
N ALA A 146 7.52 -10.62 4.26
CA ALA A 146 6.38 -9.72 4.21
C ALA A 146 6.57 -8.54 5.18
N LYS A 147 7.32 -8.76 6.26
CA LYS A 147 7.66 -7.74 7.26
C LYS A 147 8.67 -6.72 6.75
N TYR A 148 9.41 -7.02 5.67
CA TYR A 148 10.33 -6.05 5.07
C TYR A 148 9.63 -4.89 4.38
N ARG A 149 8.38 -5.08 3.99
CA ARG A 149 7.62 -4.11 3.17
C ARG A 149 6.53 -3.39 3.95
N ALA A 150 6.11 -3.94 5.08
CA ALA A 150 5.06 -3.36 5.91
C ALA A 150 5.05 -3.96 7.32
N SER A 151 4.45 -3.23 8.27
CA SER A 151 4.15 -3.77 9.60
C SER A 151 3.12 -4.90 9.52
N ASP A 152 3.01 -5.73 10.58
CA ASP A 152 1.98 -6.77 10.65
C ASP A 152 0.58 -6.17 10.54
N ILE A 153 0.34 -5.03 11.18
CA ILE A 153 -0.91 -4.27 11.12
C ILE A 153 -1.23 -3.83 9.69
N CYS A 154 -0.27 -3.20 9.01
CA CYS A 154 -0.46 -2.73 7.64
C CYS A 154 -0.62 -3.89 6.65
N ASN A 155 0.06 -5.02 6.88
CA ASN A 155 -0.10 -6.23 6.09
C ASN A 155 -1.50 -6.84 6.23
N ILE A 156 -2.09 -6.88 7.43
CA ILE A 156 -3.51 -7.25 7.59
C ILE A 156 -4.39 -6.28 6.81
N CYS A 157 -4.24 -4.97 7.04
CA CYS A 157 -5.10 -3.95 6.45
C CYS A 157 -5.09 -3.99 4.91
N ILE A 158 -3.91 -4.06 4.27
CA ILE A 158 -3.83 -4.12 2.81
C ILE A 158 -4.37 -5.46 2.26
N THR A 159 -4.28 -6.54 3.03
CA THR A 159 -4.82 -7.84 2.60
C THR A 159 -6.35 -7.82 2.64
N ILE A 160 -6.97 -7.20 3.65
CA ILE A 160 -8.42 -6.95 3.68
C ILE A 160 -8.84 -6.16 2.43
N ILE A 161 -8.15 -5.05 2.14
CA ILE A 161 -8.42 -4.23 0.95
C ILE A 161 -8.34 -5.09 -0.32
N LYS A 162 -7.27 -5.87 -0.49
CA LYS A 162 -7.11 -6.73 -1.67
C LYS A 162 -8.23 -7.76 -1.80
N GLN A 163 -8.63 -8.44 -0.72
CA GLN A 163 -9.74 -9.38 -0.75
C GLN A 163 -11.03 -8.69 -1.23
N LYS A 164 -11.34 -7.53 -0.66
CA LYS A 164 -12.59 -6.83 -0.95
C LYS A 164 -12.61 -6.11 -2.29
N LEU A 165 -11.47 -5.63 -2.79
CA LEU A 165 -11.39 -5.09 -4.15
C LEU A 165 -11.48 -6.20 -5.21
N ILE A 166 -10.92 -7.39 -4.95
CA ILE A 166 -11.14 -8.54 -5.84
C ILE A 166 -12.62 -8.96 -5.82
N GLU A 167 -13.24 -9.01 -4.64
CA GLU A 167 -14.68 -9.28 -4.50
C GLU A 167 -15.52 -8.29 -5.33
N GLN A 168 -15.26 -6.99 -5.18
CA GLN A 168 -15.94 -5.95 -5.95
C GLN A 168 -15.67 -6.06 -7.46
N ALA A 169 -14.45 -6.38 -7.87
CA ALA A 169 -14.12 -6.51 -9.28
C ALA A 169 -14.89 -7.67 -9.93
N ILE A 170 -15.01 -8.80 -9.24
CA ILE A 170 -15.81 -9.93 -9.72
C ILE A 170 -17.30 -9.55 -9.80
N LEU A 171 -17.86 -9.00 -8.71
CA LEU A 171 -19.27 -8.63 -8.66
C LEU A 171 -19.67 -7.59 -9.72
N GLN A 172 -18.79 -6.62 -9.97
CA GLN A 172 -19.00 -5.56 -10.95
C GLN A 172 -18.56 -5.94 -12.37
N LYS A 173 -18.01 -7.14 -12.56
CA LYS A 173 -17.40 -7.61 -13.80
C LYS A 173 -16.32 -6.65 -14.33
N ALA A 174 -15.59 -6.03 -13.41
CA ALA A 174 -14.53 -5.10 -13.74
C ALA A 174 -13.25 -5.86 -14.09
N PRO A 175 -12.68 -5.68 -15.29
CA PRO A 175 -11.49 -6.39 -15.74
C PRO A 175 -10.22 -5.97 -15.00
N PHE A 176 -10.21 -4.81 -14.34
CA PHE A 176 -9.02 -4.27 -13.71
C PHE A 176 -9.25 -3.80 -12.28
N ILE A 177 -8.23 -4.01 -11.45
CA ILE A 177 -8.09 -3.37 -10.14
C ILE A 177 -6.85 -2.48 -10.20
N VAL A 178 -6.94 -1.22 -9.80
CA VAL A 178 -5.81 -0.29 -9.83
C VAL A 178 -5.38 0.07 -8.41
N PHE A 179 -4.09 -0.05 -8.12
CA PHE A 179 -3.45 0.52 -6.93
C PHE A 179 -2.41 1.55 -7.34
N ALA A 180 -2.35 2.65 -6.58
CA ALA A 180 -1.35 3.71 -6.74
C ALA A 180 -0.05 3.39 -6.01
N PHE A 181 0.54 2.22 -6.29
CA PHE A 181 1.84 1.85 -5.72
C PHE A 181 2.99 2.45 -6.52
N THR A 182 3.93 3.05 -5.82
CA THR A 182 5.19 3.53 -6.41
C THR A 182 6.10 2.36 -6.79
N ALA A 183 7.15 2.61 -7.58
CA ALA A 183 8.11 1.58 -7.96
C ALA A 183 8.83 0.95 -6.76
N GLY A 184 8.96 1.68 -5.65
CA GLY A 184 9.50 1.16 -4.39
C GLY A 184 8.60 0.12 -3.72
N GLN A 185 7.29 0.27 -3.83
CA GLN A 185 6.28 -0.61 -3.19
C GLN A 185 5.98 -1.84 -4.04
N SER A 186 5.76 -1.64 -5.35
CA SER A 186 5.47 -2.72 -6.29
C SER A 186 6.05 -2.39 -7.67
N PRO A 187 7.19 -3.00 -8.05
CA PRO A 187 7.81 -2.73 -9.34
C PRO A 187 7.14 -3.44 -10.52
N ASN A 188 6.11 -4.28 -10.26
CA ASN A 188 5.40 -5.05 -11.29
C ASN A 188 4.19 -4.25 -11.78
N PRO A 189 4.18 -3.72 -13.02
CA PRO A 189 3.12 -2.83 -13.47
C PRO A 189 1.79 -3.54 -13.75
N ILE A 190 1.84 -4.82 -14.13
CA ILE A 190 0.68 -5.65 -14.48
C ILE A 190 0.82 -7.00 -13.76
N ILE A 191 -0.20 -7.37 -13.01
CA ILE A 191 -0.31 -8.68 -12.35
C ILE A 191 -1.60 -9.33 -12.82
N ASN A 192 -1.50 -10.34 -13.68
CA ASN A 192 -2.67 -11.12 -14.10
C ASN A 192 -3.02 -12.09 -12.99
N LEU A 193 -4.26 -12.02 -12.48
CA LEU A 193 -4.75 -12.98 -11.51
C LEU A 193 -5.20 -14.25 -12.24
N SER A 194 -5.31 -15.33 -11.48
CA SER A 194 -5.97 -16.58 -11.88
C SER A 194 -6.91 -17.00 -10.76
N VAL A 195 -7.94 -17.78 -11.08
CA VAL A 195 -8.86 -18.33 -10.07
C VAL A 195 -8.08 -19.06 -8.97
N ASN A 196 -7.10 -19.89 -9.36
CA ASN A 196 -6.23 -20.61 -8.42
C ASN A 196 -5.45 -19.66 -7.51
N PHE A 197 -4.92 -18.56 -8.05
CA PHE A 197 -4.20 -17.57 -7.25
C PHE A 197 -5.13 -16.86 -6.26
N ILE A 198 -6.35 -16.50 -6.67
CA ILE A 198 -7.34 -15.84 -5.80
C ILE A 198 -7.72 -16.79 -4.65
N GLN A 199 -8.03 -18.06 -4.95
CA GLN A 199 -8.34 -19.08 -3.95
C GLN A 199 -7.18 -19.31 -2.97
N TRP A 200 -5.95 -19.41 -3.48
CA TRP A 200 -4.75 -19.53 -2.66
C TRP A 200 -4.55 -18.30 -1.77
N SER A 201 -4.71 -17.09 -2.31
CA SER A 201 -4.57 -15.83 -1.59
C SER A 201 -5.59 -15.72 -0.45
N ARG A 202 -6.86 -16.04 -0.71
CA ARG A 202 -7.91 -16.11 0.31
C ARG A 202 -7.55 -17.11 1.41
N SER A 203 -7.17 -18.33 1.04
CA SER A 203 -6.82 -19.39 1.99
C SER A 203 -5.58 -19.05 2.83
N LEU A 204 -4.60 -18.37 2.23
CA LEU A 204 -3.44 -17.88 2.94
C LEU A 204 -3.84 -16.81 3.97
N PHE A 205 -4.71 -15.87 3.60
CA PHE A 205 -5.15 -14.83 4.51
C PHE A 205 -5.99 -15.39 5.67
N GLU A 206 -6.85 -16.37 5.40
CA GLU A 206 -7.60 -17.09 6.43
C GLU A 206 -6.65 -17.73 7.47
N LYS A 207 -5.57 -18.38 7.02
CA LYS A 207 -4.55 -18.93 7.92
C LYS A 207 -3.80 -17.85 8.70
N GLN A 208 -3.57 -16.67 8.10
CA GLN A 208 -2.92 -15.55 8.79
C GLN A 208 -3.82 -14.98 9.89
N LEU A 209 -5.13 -14.89 9.65
CA LEU A 209 -6.12 -14.50 10.67
C LEU A 209 -6.19 -15.53 11.80
N GLN A 210 -6.21 -16.82 11.49
CA GLN A 210 -6.21 -17.90 12.49
C GLN A 210 -4.96 -17.86 13.39
N LYS A 211 -3.78 -17.52 12.85
CA LYS A 211 -2.54 -17.35 13.63
C LYS A 211 -2.56 -16.20 14.62
N ILE A 212 -3.52 -15.29 14.49
CA ILE A 212 -3.75 -14.20 15.44
C ILE A 212 -5.08 -14.36 16.16
N ASP A 213 -5.59 -15.59 16.26
CA ASP A 213 -6.84 -15.93 16.95
C ASP A 213 -8.05 -15.12 16.45
N ILE A 214 -8.15 -14.95 15.13
CA ILE A 214 -9.29 -14.36 14.43
C ILE A 214 -9.92 -15.40 13.51
N GLU A 215 -11.20 -15.69 13.76
CA GLU A 215 -12.05 -16.52 12.90
C GLU A 215 -13.05 -15.64 12.15
N ASP A 216 -12.82 -15.42 10.86
CA ASP A 216 -13.67 -14.59 10.00
C ASP A 216 -14.82 -15.40 9.37
N LYS A 217 -15.72 -15.93 10.21
CA LYS A 217 -16.80 -16.84 9.77
C LYS A 217 -17.82 -16.17 8.85
N ASP A 218 -18.11 -14.91 9.09
CA ASP A 218 -19.05 -14.11 8.29
C ASP A 218 -18.40 -13.48 7.05
N GLU A 219 -17.12 -13.79 6.81
CA GLU A 219 -16.34 -13.32 5.66
C GLU A 219 -16.34 -11.79 5.53
N ILE A 220 -16.26 -11.10 6.68
CA ILE A 220 -16.21 -9.64 6.72
C ILE A 220 -14.87 -9.13 6.18
N PHE A 221 -13.79 -9.92 6.29
CA PHE A 221 -12.46 -9.60 5.78
C PHE A 221 -12.11 -10.40 4.52
N LEU A 222 -12.39 -11.70 4.54
CA LEU A 222 -12.13 -12.63 3.46
C LEU A 222 -13.06 -12.37 2.29
N LEU A 223 -12.57 -12.60 1.07
CA LEU A 223 -13.43 -12.61 -0.10
C LEU A 223 -14.48 -13.72 0.07
N LYS A 224 -15.75 -13.40 -0.15
CA LYS A 224 -16.87 -14.33 0.08
C LYS A 224 -16.77 -15.61 -0.75
N LYS A 225 -16.96 -16.78 -0.12
CA LYS A 225 -16.94 -18.08 -0.82
C LYS A 225 -17.95 -18.14 -1.97
N GLU A 226 -19.15 -17.61 -1.76
CA GLU A 226 -20.19 -17.53 -2.80
C GLU A 226 -19.70 -16.78 -4.06
N VAL A 227 -18.87 -15.75 -3.90
CA VAL A 227 -18.29 -15.01 -5.04
C VAL A 227 -17.25 -15.84 -5.77
N LEU A 228 -16.48 -16.67 -5.06
CA LEU A 228 -15.53 -17.61 -5.69
C LEU A 228 -16.22 -18.74 -6.44
N GLU A 229 -17.32 -19.26 -5.89
CA GLU A 229 -18.07 -20.36 -6.50
C GLU A 229 -18.72 -19.94 -7.84
N ASN A 230 -19.04 -18.65 -7.97
CA ASN A 230 -19.67 -18.07 -9.15
C ASN A 230 -18.68 -17.29 -10.04
N ILE A 231 -17.37 -17.40 -9.81
CA ILE A 231 -16.36 -16.70 -10.61
C ILE A 231 -16.30 -17.30 -12.02
N ASP A 232 -16.33 -16.45 -13.04
CA ASP A 232 -16.10 -16.88 -14.42
C ASP A 232 -14.61 -16.97 -14.75
N GLU A 233 -14.26 -17.38 -15.97
CA GLU A 233 -12.87 -17.46 -16.41
C GLU A 233 -12.19 -16.08 -16.54
N ASN A 234 -12.96 -14.99 -16.60
CA ASN A 234 -12.47 -13.62 -16.75
C ASN A 234 -12.19 -12.99 -15.38
N VAL A 235 -11.11 -13.41 -14.76
CA VAL A 235 -10.62 -12.80 -13.51
C VAL A 235 -9.91 -11.46 -13.77
N PRO A 236 -9.97 -10.51 -12.83
CA PRO A 236 -9.38 -9.20 -13.01
C PRO A 236 -7.84 -9.23 -12.99
N SER A 237 -7.20 -8.29 -13.69
CA SER A 237 -5.78 -8.01 -13.53
C SER A 237 -5.56 -6.81 -12.60
N ILE A 238 -4.51 -6.86 -11.79
CA ILE A 238 -4.08 -5.72 -10.98
C ILE A 238 -3.08 -4.88 -11.77
N LEU A 239 -3.31 -3.57 -11.81
CA LEU A 239 -2.46 -2.61 -12.49
C LEU A 239 -1.85 -1.60 -11.50
N HIS A 240 -0.58 -1.26 -11.72
CA HIS A 240 0.18 -0.27 -10.94
C HIS A 240 0.74 0.82 -11.88
N PRO A 241 -0.10 1.69 -12.45
CA PRO A 241 0.37 2.65 -13.45
C PRO A 241 1.35 3.69 -12.86
N LEU A 242 1.26 3.99 -11.56
CA LEU A 242 2.14 4.95 -10.89
C LEU A 242 3.61 4.54 -10.94
N CYS A 243 3.95 3.24 -10.94
CA CYS A 243 5.33 2.80 -11.03
C CYS A 243 5.95 2.96 -12.44
N LEU A 244 5.13 3.31 -13.44
CA LEU A 244 5.57 3.58 -14.81
C LEU A 244 5.71 5.07 -15.09
N TRP A 245 4.91 5.90 -14.44
CA TRP A 245 4.93 7.35 -14.63
C TRP A 245 6.15 7.99 -13.97
N ASP A 246 6.52 9.16 -14.47
CA ASP A 246 7.52 9.99 -13.81
C ASP A 246 6.95 10.50 -12.49
N TYR A 247 7.55 10.06 -11.39
CA TYR A 247 7.10 10.35 -10.04
C TYR A 247 8.08 11.30 -9.33
N SER A 248 7.53 12.35 -8.73
CA SER A 248 8.22 13.23 -7.79
C SER A 248 7.18 13.68 -6.78
N GLU A 249 7.49 13.55 -5.48
CA GLU A 249 6.56 13.89 -4.41
C GLU A 249 6.13 15.37 -4.48
N ASP A 250 7.06 16.28 -4.79
CA ASP A 250 6.78 17.71 -4.91
C ASP A 250 5.83 18.01 -6.07
N LYS A 251 6.08 17.44 -7.25
CA LYS A 251 5.21 17.62 -8.44
C LYS A 251 3.81 17.06 -8.22
N VAL A 252 3.72 15.92 -7.52
CA VAL A 252 2.46 15.29 -7.15
C VAL A 252 1.67 16.21 -6.22
N LEU A 253 2.31 16.76 -5.18
CA LEU A 253 1.66 17.66 -4.24
C LEU A 253 1.26 18.98 -4.90
N GLU A 254 2.13 19.59 -5.71
CA GLU A 254 1.84 20.80 -6.48
C GLU A 254 0.58 20.62 -7.33
N THR A 255 0.53 19.55 -8.14
CA THR A 255 -0.64 19.24 -8.99
C THR A 255 -1.92 19.07 -8.17
N LEU A 256 -1.83 18.38 -7.02
CA LEU A 256 -2.99 18.09 -6.18
C LEU A 256 -3.53 19.36 -5.51
N LEU A 257 -2.65 20.21 -4.98
CA LEU A 257 -3.03 21.47 -4.35
C LEU A 257 -3.72 22.41 -5.34
N GLU A 258 -3.26 22.48 -6.59
CA GLU A 258 -3.86 23.29 -7.66
C GLU A 258 -5.31 22.89 -7.96
N ILE A 259 -5.66 21.61 -7.80
CA ILE A 259 -7.01 21.09 -8.08
C ILE A 259 -7.88 20.97 -6.82
N GLY A 260 -7.43 21.53 -5.70
CA GLY A 260 -8.22 21.62 -4.46
C GLY A 260 -8.16 20.39 -3.57
N TRP A 261 -7.16 19.53 -3.74
CA TRP A 261 -6.80 18.55 -2.70
C TRP A 261 -6.13 19.29 -1.53
N GLU A 262 -6.46 18.92 -0.30
CA GLU A 262 -5.93 19.59 0.88
C GLU A 262 -4.85 18.76 1.57
N LEU A 263 -3.76 19.41 1.99
CA LEU A 263 -2.74 18.78 2.82
C LEU A 263 -3.38 18.26 4.12
N PRO A 264 -3.28 16.95 4.40
CA PRO A 264 -3.86 16.36 5.59
C PRO A 264 -3.10 16.87 6.82
N GLY A 265 -3.81 17.23 7.89
CA GLY A 265 -3.22 17.63 9.18
C GLY A 265 -2.55 16.48 9.94
N ILE A 266 -2.19 15.38 9.27
CA ILE A 266 -1.53 14.22 9.86
C ILE A 266 -0.03 14.50 9.88
N ASN A 267 0.55 14.57 11.06
CA ASN A 267 2.00 14.72 11.21
C ASN A 267 2.72 13.35 11.06
N ASP A 268 2.63 12.72 9.89
CA ASP A 268 3.27 11.42 9.60
C ASP A 268 4.11 11.50 8.32
N SER A 269 5.33 10.95 8.36
CA SER A 269 6.31 11.08 7.28
C SER A 269 6.06 10.13 6.09
N ASN A 270 5.30 9.07 6.31
CA ASN A 270 5.10 7.99 5.33
C ASN A 270 3.62 7.77 4.97
N SER A 271 2.68 8.48 5.62
CA SER A 271 1.26 8.43 5.31
C SER A 271 0.62 9.82 5.28
N THR A 272 -0.18 10.06 4.24
CA THR A 272 -0.99 11.27 4.07
C THR A 272 -2.49 10.98 4.23
N ASN A 273 -2.84 9.84 4.84
CA ASN A 273 -4.24 9.41 4.89
C ASN A 273 -4.63 8.65 6.15
N CYS A 274 -3.69 7.95 6.78
CA CYS A 274 -3.96 6.98 7.84
C CYS A 274 -3.33 7.42 9.16
N THR A 275 -4.17 7.65 10.17
CA THR A 275 -3.74 8.02 11.54
C THR A 275 -3.10 6.86 12.31
N LEU A 276 -3.26 5.62 11.84
CA LEU A 276 -2.67 4.41 12.45
C LEU A 276 -1.18 4.25 12.14
N ASN A 277 -0.66 4.94 11.11
CA ASN A 277 0.65 4.63 10.55
C ASN A 277 1.78 4.81 11.58
N SER A 278 1.78 5.90 12.33
CA SER A 278 2.80 6.16 13.36
C SER A 278 2.84 5.06 14.44
N PHE A 279 1.67 4.55 14.88
CA PHE A 279 1.63 3.41 15.81
C PHE A 279 2.14 2.12 15.16
N ALA A 280 1.78 1.87 13.91
CA ALA A 280 2.23 0.70 13.17
C ALA A 280 3.76 0.69 12.97
N CYS A 281 4.36 1.85 12.68
CA CYS A 281 5.81 2.04 12.63
C CYS A 281 6.46 1.82 14.00
N TYR A 282 5.92 2.43 15.05
CA TYR A 282 6.39 2.27 16.43
C TYR A 282 6.40 0.79 16.84
N ASN A 283 5.27 0.09 16.64
CA ASN A 283 5.13 -1.32 16.98
C ASN A 283 6.13 -2.19 16.21
N HIS A 284 6.30 -1.91 14.92
CA HIS A 284 7.24 -2.66 14.08
C HIS A 284 8.70 -2.45 14.49
N LEU A 285 9.09 -1.20 14.80
CA LEU A 285 10.42 -0.87 15.29
C LEU A 285 10.72 -1.55 16.64
N GLU A 286 9.79 -1.49 17.60
CA GLU A 286 9.96 -2.17 18.90
C GLU A 286 10.09 -3.69 18.75
N LYS A 287 9.34 -4.30 17.83
CA LYS A 287 9.33 -5.77 17.65
C LYS A 287 10.52 -6.29 16.86
N TYR A 288 10.95 -5.55 15.84
CA TYR A 288 11.86 -6.07 14.83
C TYR A 288 13.14 -5.27 14.65
N GLY A 289 13.23 -4.06 15.23
CA GLY A 289 14.46 -3.27 15.24
C GLY A 289 14.78 -2.53 13.94
N PHE A 290 13.88 -2.51 12.95
CA PHE A 290 14.05 -1.77 11.70
C PHE A 290 12.77 -1.07 11.28
N HIS A 291 12.86 -0.08 10.38
CA HIS A 291 11.71 0.71 9.92
C HIS A 291 10.91 -0.03 8.83
N PRO A 292 9.58 -0.14 8.89
CA PRO A 292 8.80 -0.94 7.94
C PRO A 292 8.83 -0.41 6.50
N TYR A 293 9.11 0.88 6.32
CA TYR A 293 9.29 1.51 5.00
C TYR A 293 10.73 1.44 4.46
N ALA A 294 11.68 0.84 5.18
CA ALA A 294 13.08 0.82 4.76
C ALA A 294 13.27 0.20 3.38
N PHE A 295 12.53 -0.87 3.06
CA PHE A 295 12.59 -1.50 1.74
C PHE A 295 12.00 -0.62 0.64
N ASP A 296 10.81 -0.05 0.87
CA ASP A 296 10.12 0.80 -0.10
C ASP A 296 10.94 2.06 -0.43
N VAL A 297 11.42 2.75 0.61
CA VAL A 297 12.29 3.94 0.45
C VAL A 297 13.61 3.55 -0.21
N ALA A 298 14.21 2.42 0.15
CA ALA A 298 15.40 1.93 -0.57
C ALA A 298 15.11 1.59 -2.03
N GLY A 299 13.88 1.20 -2.37
CA GLY A 299 13.42 1.01 -3.74
C GLY A 299 13.43 2.33 -4.52
N LEU A 300 12.83 3.38 -3.97
CA LEU A 300 12.81 4.73 -4.56
C LEU A 300 14.22 5.32 -4.73
N VAL A 301 15.09 5.13 -3.74
CA VAL A 301 16.49 5.57 -3.85
C VAL A 301 17.24 4.81 -4.93
N ARG A 302 16.94 3.52 -5.08
CA ARG A 302 17.59 2.65 -6.07
C ARG A 302 17.12 2.92 -7.50
N SER A 303 15.86 3.31 -7.68
CA SER A 303 15.29 3.74 -8.97
C SER A 303 15.70 5.15 -9.37
N GLY A 304 16.19 5.96 -8.42
CA GLY A 304 16.58 7.36 -8.66
C GLY A 304 15.44 8.36 -8.51
N GLU A 305 14.26 7.92 -8.04
CA GLU A 305 13.09 8.78 -7.78
C GLU A 305 13.21 9.57 -6.47
N MET A 306 14.17 9.20 -5.62
CA MET A 306 14.47 9.85 -4.35
C MET A 306 15.99 9.86 -4.12
N SER A 307 16.54 10.96 -3.60
CA SER A 307 17.95 10.95 -3.21
C SER A 307 18.19 10.10 -1.97
N ARG A 308 19.42 9.59 -1.81
CA ARG A 308 19.79 8.81 -0.62
C ARG A 308 19.65 9.62 0.68
N GLU A 309 19.94 10.92 0.63
CA GLU A 309 19.81 11.82 1.78
C GLU A 309 18.35 11.98 2.20
N GLU A 310 17.44 12.23 1.25
CA GLU A 310 16.01 12.29 1.52
C GLU A 310 15.47 10.97 2.09
N GLY A 311 15.91 9.84 1.53
CA GLY A 311 15.52 8.52 2.01
C GLY A 311 15.93 8.28 3.46
N LEU A 312 17.17 8.65 3.83
CA LEU A 312 17.64 8.58 5.21
C LEU A 312 16.87 9.54 6.12
N LYS A 313 16.60 10.76 5.68
CA LYS A 313 15.79 11.72 6.46
C LYS A 313 14.38 11.17 6.73
N LYS A 314 13.75 10.56 5.71
CA LYS A 314 12.37 10.05 5.78
C LYS A 314 12.20 8.91 6.78
N ILE A 315 13.12 7.93 6.81
CA ILE A 315 13.05 6.79 7.75
C ILE A 315 13.46 7.15 9.18
N ASN A 316 14.17 8.27 9.36
CA ASN A 316 14.66 8.75 10.68
C ASN A 316 13.80 9.88 11.25
N GLN A 317 12.74 10.29 10.56
CA GLN A 317 11.82 11.28 11.07
C GLN A 317 11.11 10.76 12.31
N GLU A 318 10.94 11.63 13.30
CA GLU A 318 10.25 11.28 14.54
C GLU A 318 8.78 10.92 14.25
N LEU A 319 8.34 9.80 14.83
CA LEU A 319 6.96 9.35 14.73
C LEU A 319 6.05 10.23 15.58
N SER A 320 4.81 10.45 15.13
CA SER A 320 3.86 11.28 15.87
C SER A 320 3.40 10.63 17.16
N GLN A 321 3.87 11.16 18.28
CA GLN A 321 3.48 10.70 19.61
C GLN A 321 1.95 10.80 19.84
N PRO A 322 1.24 11.88 19.45
CA PRO A 322 -0.22 11.93 19.55
C PRO A 322 -0.93 10.80 18.80
N LEU A 323 -0.48 10.45 17.59
CA LEU A 323 -1.08 9.38 16.79
C LEU A 323 -0.80 7.99 17.41
N ILE A 324 0.40 7.79 17.95
CA ILE A 324 0.76 6.57 18.69
C ILE A 324 -0.16 6.38 19.89
N GLU A 325 -0.35 7.43 20.69
CA GLU A 325 -1.18 7.39 21.90
C GLU A 325 -2.66 7.19 21.58
N GLU A 326 -3.17 7.83 20.53
CA GLU A 326 -4.55 7.66 20.09
C GLU A 326 -4.83 6.20 19.68
N ALA A 327 -3.97 5.63 18.84
CA ALA A 327 -4.11 4.25 18.40
C ALA A 327 -3.96 3.25 19.56
N ALA A 328 -2.98 3.47 20.43
CA ALA A 328 -2.79 2.65 21.63
C ALA A 328 -4.03 2.67 22.54
N ARG A 329 -4.66 3.84 22.72
CA ARG A 329 -5.91 3.98 23.48
C ARG A 329 -7.06 3.19 22.83
N LYS A 330 -7.24 3.29 21.51
CA LYS A 330 -8.25 2.52 20.76
C LYS A 330 -8.00 1.01 20.86
N PHE A 331 -6.73 0.58 20.82
CA PHE A 331 -6.34 -0.82 21.00
C PHE A 331 -6.28 -1.27 22.47
N LYS A 332 -6.51 -0.37 23.45
CA LYS A 332 -6.37 -0.68 24.88
C LYS A 332 -4.97 -1.26 25.23
N LEU A 333 -3.94 -0.80 24.51
CA LEU A 333 -2.55 -1.19 24.70
C LEU A 333 -1.80 -0.11 25.50
N LYS A 334 -0.78 -0.53 26.25
CA LYS A 334 0.16 0.39 26.89
C LYS A 334 1.33 0.66 25.95
N VAL A 335 1.61 1.93 25.69
CA VAL A 335 2.85 2.35 25.02
C VAL A 335 3.85 2.81 26.07
N LYS A 336 5.13 2.46 25.87
CA LYS A 336 6.21 3.05 26.67
C LYS A 336 6.30 4.51 26.25
N LYS A 337 6.46 5.46 27.18
CA LYS A 337 6.79 6.85 26.83
C LYS A 337 8.03 6.81 25.93
N SER A 338 7.91 7.32 24.71
CA SER A 338 8.93 7.19 23.67
C SER A 338 10.25 7.79 24.17
N GLN A 339 11.22 6.92 24.47
CA GLN A 339 12.60 7.29 24.21
C GLN A 339 12.72 7.39 22.71
N LYS A 340 13.27 8.48 22.17
CA LYS A 340 13.51 8.70 20.74
C LYS A 340 13.85 7.37 20.04
N ILE A 341 12.87 6.74 19.39
CA ILE A 341 13.10 5.52 18.60
C ILE A 341 13.62 6.00 17.26
N LEU A 342 14.85 6.49 17.28
CA LEU A 342 15.61 6.70 16.06
C LEU A 342 15.88 5.31 15.49
N ALA A 343 15.59 5.11 14.20
CA ALA A 343 16.11 3.94 13.51
C ALA A 343 17.63 3.97 13.72
N LYS A 344 18.16 2.99 14.46
CA LYS A 344 19.60 2.95 14.73
C LYS A 344 20.28 2.85 13.38
N ILE A 345 21.01 3.89 12.94
CA ILE A 345 21.77 3.91 11.68
C ILE A 345 23.09 3.19 11.85
#